data_AF-A0A9D6LNU0-F1
#
_entry.id   AF-A0A9D6LNU0-F1
#
_cell.length_a   1.000
_cell.length_b   1.000
_cell.length_c   1.000
_cell.angle_alpha   90.00
_cell.angle_beta   90.00
_cell.angle_gamma   90.00
#
_symmetry.space_group_name_H-M   'P 1'
#
loop_
_entity.id
_entity.type
_entity.pdbx_description
1 polymer ?
#
loop_
_entity_poly.entity_id
_entity_poly.type
_entity_poly.pdbx_seq_one_letter_code
_entity_poly.pdbx_strand_id
1 'polypeptide(L)'
;MTIEKKKPKRKDGSFWQSGLVNGRLAEVFFSNGRILGYCLVDATEYKTRKEKRWIAEDTQKLQLTYKNKEYHDRLSGKKLPQARPINLRSRKLSGPSKNFEELIQSLRNQKVKIT
;
A
#
# COMPACT_ATOMS: atom_id res chain seq x y z
N MET A 1 31.11 0.00 -16.86
CA MET A 1 29.75 -0.59 -16.83
C MET A 1 29.10 -0.20 -15.52
N THR A 2 28.09 0.67 -15.54
CA THR A 2 27.42 1.14 -14.32
C THR A 2 26.43 0.06 -13.87
N ILE A 3 26.70 -0.61 -12.75
CA ILE A 3 25.77 -1.58 -12.16
C ILE A 3 24.59 -0.79 -11.61
N GLU A 4 23.49 -0.71 -12.35
CA GLU A 4 22.26 -0.08 -11.88
C GLU A 4 21.71 -0.89 -10.69
N LYS A 5 21.79 -0.31 -9.48
CA LYS A 5 21.22 -0.92 -8.27
C LYS A 5 19.71 -1.10 -8.47
N LYS A 6 19.24 -2.36 -8.37
CA LYS A 6 17.82 -2.73 -8.39
C LYS A 6 17.07 -1.97 -7.27
N LYS A 7 15.79 -1.65 -7.49
CA LYS A 7 14.93 -1.06 -6.45
C LYS A 7 14.97 -1.96 -5.19
N PRO A 8 15.15 -1.39 -3.98
CA PRO A 8 15.20 -2.18 -2.75
C PRO A 8 13.87 -2.93 -2.56
N LYS A 9 13.93 -4.24 -2.41
CA LYS A 9 12.76 -5.06 -2.08
C LYS A 9 12.49 -4.95 -0.59
N ARG A 10 11.26 -4.57 -0.22
CA ARG A 10 10.84 -4.60 1.19
C ARG A 10 10.63 -6.05 1.63
N LYS A 11 10.93 -6.36 2.90
CA LYS A 11 10.84 -7.71 3.48
C LYS A 11 9.41 -8.25 3.56
N ASP A 12 8.44 -7.34 3.66
CA ASP A 12 7.00 -7.62 3.73
C ASP A 12 6.38 -7.90 2.35
N GLY A 13 7.17 -7.92 1.28
CA GLY A 13 6.68 -8.12 -0.08
C GLY A 13 5.82 -6.98 -0.60
N SER A 14 5.80 -5.83 0.08
CA SER A 14 5.10 -4.62 -0.38
C SER A 14 6.01 -3.74 -1.23
N PHE A 15 5.45 -3.11 -2.25
CA PHE A 15 6.19 -2.18 -3.09
C PHE A 15 5.28 -1.19 -3.79
N TRP A 16 5.87 -0.06 -4.17
CA TRP A 16 5.26 0.93 -5.03
C TRP A 16 5.77 0.76 -6.45
N GLN A 17 4.85 0.84 -7.41
CA GLN A 17 5.18 0.79 -8.83
C GLN A 17 4.42 1.88 -9.56
N SER A 18 5.11 2.64 -10.40
CA SER A 18 4.46 3.65 -11.25
C SER A 18 3.64 2.94 -12.34
N GLY A 19 2.54 3.52 -12.74
CA GLY A 19 1.68 2.92 -13.75
C GLY A 19 0.68 3.92 -14.29
N LEU A 20 -0.15 3.46 -15.22
CA LEU A 20 -1.29 4.22 -15.69
C LEU A 20 -2.55 3.67 -15.04
N VAL A 21 -3.36 4.52 -14.42
CA VAL A 21 -4.71 4.17 -13.95
C VAL A 21 -5.70 5.05 -14.71
N ASN A 22 -6.58 4.42 -15.50
CA ASN A 22 -7.52 5.12 -16.38
C ASN A 22 -6.81 6.15 -17.30
N GLY A 23 -5.61 5.81 -17.78
CA GLY A 23 -4.82 6.67 -18.67
C GLY A 23 -4.06 7.80 -17.97
N ARG A 24 -4.10 7.90 -16.64
CA ARG A 24 -3.39 8.93 -15.86
C ARG A 24 -2.22 8.30 -15.10
N LEU A 25 -1.12 9.04 -14.98
CA LEU A 25 0.03 8.60 -14.19
C LEU A 25 -0.34 8.44 -12.72
N ALA A 26 0.03 7.30 -12.14
CA ALA A 26 -0.25 6.95 -10.77
C ALA A 26 0.90 6.13 -10.16
N GLU A 27 1.05 6.22 -8.85
CA GLU A 27 1.80 5.21 -8.09
C GLU A 27 0.81 4.22 -7.48
N VAL A 28 1.03 2.94 -7.75
CA VAL A 28 0.18 1.84 -7.30
C VAL A 28 0.90 1.09 -6.19
N PHE A 29 0.20 0.90 -5.06
CA PHE A 29 0.73 0.15 -3.93
C PHE A 29 0.29 -1.30 -3.98
N PHE A 30 1.29 -2.19 -3.99
CA PHE A 30 1.11 -3.62 -3.91
C PHE A 30 1.52 -4.16 -2.55
N SER A 31 0.75 -5.08 -2.01
CA SER A 31 1.10 -5.88 -0.83
C SER A 31 0.60 -7.30 -1.01
N ASN A 32 1.48 -8.29 -0.77
CA ASN A 32 1.16 -9.71 -0.91
C ASN A 32 0.50 -10.04 -2.28
N GLY A 33 1.02 -9.45 -3.36
CA GLY A 33 0.52 -9.64 -4.72
C GLY A 33 -0.86 -9.03 -5.01
N ARG A 34 -1.40 -8.21 -4.10
CA ARG A 34 -2.70 -7.53 -4.25
C ARG A 34 -2.52 -6.02 -4.32
N ILE A 35 -3.38 -5.37 -5.09
CA ILE A 35 -3.46 -3.90 -5.11
C ILE A 35 -4.18 -3.45 -3.83
N LEU A 36 -3.54 -2.57 -3.07
CA LEU A 36 -4.13 -1.91 -1.91
C LEU A 36 -4.72 -0.54 -2.25
N GLY A 37 -4.16 0.13 -3.24
CA GLY A 37 -4.63 1.43 -3.71
C GLY A 37 -3.66 2.08 -4.69
N TYR A 38 -4.02 3.27 -5.16
CA TYR A 38 -3.15 4.13 -5.95
C TYR A 38 -3.32 5.59 -5.54
N CYS A 39 -2.31 6.40 -5.83
CA CYS A 39 -2.42 7.85 -5.86
C CYS A 39 -2.07 8.35 -7.26
N LEU A 40 -2.76 9.40 -7.70
CA LEU A 40 -2.42 10.10 -8.93
C LEU A 40 -1.21 11.00 -8.65
N VAL A 41 -0.28 11.04 -9.59
CA VAL A 41 0.96 11.82 -9.47
C VAL A 41 1.21 12.61 -10.76
N ASP A 42 1.89 13.74 -10.65
CA ASP A 42 2.27 14.55 -11.80
C ASP A 42 3.67 14.13 -12.28
N ALA A 43 3.83 13.93 -13.60
CA ALA A 43 5.11 13.62 -14.20
C ALA A 43 6.16 14.73 -13.98
N THR A 44 5.73 15.97 -13.74
CA THR A 44 6.60 17.12 -13.47
C THR A 44 7.30 17.06 -12.11
N GLU A 45 6.77 16.29 -11.15
CA GLU A 45 7.37 16.12 -9.82
C GLU A 45 8.69 15.32 -9.89
N TYR A 46 8.85 14.49 -10.92
CA TYR A 46 10.01 13.63 -11.11
C TYR A 46 11.08 14.31 -11.96
N LYS A 47 12.14 14.78 -11.31
CA LYS A 47 13.15 15.66 -11.94
C LYS A 47 14.28 14.88 -12.57
N THR A 48 14.66 13.73 -12.02
CA THR A 48 15.86 13.02 -12.47
C THR A 48 15.59 12.17 -13.71
N ARG A 49 16.59 12.06 -14.61
CA ARG A 49 16.53 11.18 -15.79
C ARG A 49 16.24 9.72 -15.41
N LYS A 50 16.75 9.30 -14.26
CA LYS A 50 16.58 7.94 -13.72
C LYS A 50 15.13 7.67 -13.35
N GLU A 51 14.49 8.57 -12.61
CA GLU A 51 13.07 8.45 -12.25
C GLU A 51 12.18 8.44 -13.49
N LYS A 52 12.42 9.38 -14.41
CA LYS A 52 11.67 9.45 -15.67
C LYS A 52 11.78 8.14 -16.47
N ARG A 53 12.98 7.55 -16.51
CA ARG A 53 13.19 6.24 -17.13
C ARG A 53 12.42 5.14 -16.42
N TRP A 54 12.47 5.07 -15.09
CA TRP A 54 11.71 4.09 -14.33
C TRP A 54 10.21 4.22 -14.53
N ILE A 55 9.68 5.45 -14.58
CA ILE A 55 8.27 5.70 -14.86
C ILE A 55 7.93 5.21 -16.27
N ALA A 56 8.75 5.51 -17.27
CA ALA A 56 8.52 5.05 -18.64
C ALA A 56 8.50 3.51 -18.72
N GLU A 57 9.46 2.84 -18.08
CA GLU A 57 9.53 1.37 -18.05
C GLU A 57 8.37 0.75 -17.26
N ASP A 58 7.95 1.37 -16.16
CA ASP A 58 6.87 0.84 -15.32
C ASP A 58 5.49 1.07 -15.97
N THR A 59 5.24 2.25 -16.57
CA THR A 59 3.97 2.57 -17.27
C THR A 59 3.73 1.74 -18.53
N GLN A 60 4.78 1.26 -19.19
CA GLN A 60 4.66 0.29 -20.28
C GLN A 60 4.14 -1.07 -19.80
N LYS A 61 4.47 -1.47 -18.57
CA LYS A 61 4.15 -2.79 -18.01
C LYS A 61 2.85 -2.79 -17.20
N LEU A 62 2.53 -1.68 -16.54
CA LEU A 62 1.39 -1.57 -15.64
C LEU A 62 0.41 -0.52 -16.15
N GLN A 63 -0.63 -1.00 -16.83
CA GLN A 63 -1.77 -0.19 -17.25
C GLN A 63 -3.04 -0.77 -16.67
N LEU A 64 -3.71 0.00 -15.84
CA LEU A 64 -4.89 -0.41 -15.09
C LEU A 64 -6.10 0.39 -15.54
N THR A 65 -7.24 -0.30 -15.58
CA THR A 65 -8.56 0.32 -15.61
C THR A 65 -9.20 0.10 -14.26
N TYR A 66 -9.60 1.18 -13.59
CA TYR A 66 -10.36 1.12 -12.35
C TYR A 66 -11.82 1.52 -12.64
N LYS A 67 -12.72 0.54 -12.57
CA LYS A 67 -14.16 0.71 -12.82
C LYS A 67 -14.95 -0.17 -11.85
N ASN A 68 -16.09 0.31 -11.35
CA ASN A 68 -16.95 -0.44 -10.44
C ASN A 68 -16.24 -1.00 -9.19
N LYS A 69 -15.24 -0.26 -8.67
CA LYS A 69 -14.35 -0.68 -7.57
C LYS A 69 -13.47 -1.90 -7.90
N GLU A 70 -13.24 -2.14 -9.18
CA GLU A 70 -12.43 -3.25 -9.69
C GLU A 70 -11.25 -2.75 -10.52
N TYR A 71 -10.04 -3.25 -10.23
CA TYR A 71 -8.89 -3.07 -11.13
C TYR A 71 -8.87 -4.18 -12.16
N HIS A 72 -8.73 -3.77 -13.41
CA HIS A 72 -8.47 -4.63 -14.55
C HIS A 72 -7.14 -4.23 -15.13
N ASP A 73 -6.29 -5.21 -15.42
CA ASP A 73 -5.12 -4.99 -16.26
C ASP A 73 -5.59 -4.72 -17.68
N ARG A 74 -5.24 -3.56 -18.22
CA ARG A 74 -5.58 -3.13 -19.58
C ARG A 74 -4.83 -3.94 -20.63
N LEU A 75 -3.63 -4.44 -20.30
CA LEU A 75 -2.80 -5.19 -21.23
C LEU A 75 -3.31 -6.63 -21.38
N SER A 76 -3.58 -7.32 -20.27
CA SER A 76 -4.08 -8.70 -20.30
C SER A 76 -5.61 -8.81 -20.33
N GLY A 77 -6.34 -7.73 -20.05
CA GLY A 77 -7.81 -7.72 -19.89
C GLY A 77 -8.30 -8.39 -18.60
N LYS A 78 -7.40 -8.94 -17.78
CA LYS A 78 -7.75 -9.72 -16.59
C LYS A 78 -8.04 -8.83 -15.40
N LYS A 79 -8.99 -9.25 -14.57
CA LYS A 79 -9.22 -8.65 -13.25
C LYS A 79 -8.03 -8.95 -12.35
N LEU A 80 -7.52 -7.92 -11.68
CA LEU A 80 -6.43 -8.06 -10.72
C LEU A 80 -6.95 -8.25 -9.30
N PRO A 81 -6.24 -9.05 -8.48
CA PRO A 81 -6.62 -9.25 -7.09
C PRO A 81 -6.42 -7.97 -6.28
N GLN A 82 -7.46 -7.58 -5.56
CA GLN A 82 -7.46 -6.44 -4.66
C GLN A 82 -7.46 -6.90 -3.22
N ALA A 83 -6.77 -6.16 -2.37
CA ALA A 83 -6.96 -6.31 -0.94
C ALA A 83 -8.40 -5.90 -0.61
N ARG A 84 -9.12 -6.78 0.09
CA ARG A 84 -10.44 -6.41 0.61
C ARG A 84 -10.23 -5.36 1.70
N PRO A 85 -11.04 -4.29 1.75
CA PRO A 85 -11.04 -3.42 2.91
C PRO A 85 -11.31 -4.30 4.13
N ILE A 86 -10.39 -4.30 5.09
CA ILE A 86 -10.65 -4.92 6.39
C ILE A 86 -11.77 -4.09 6.99
N ASN A 87 -12.99 -4.64 7.05
CA ASN A 87 -14.04 -4.07 7.87
C ASN A 87 -13.58 -4.17 9.33
N LEU A 88 -12.84 -3.18 9.83
CA LEU A 88 -12.37 -3.15 11.21
C LEU A 88 -13.54 -3.22 12.20
N ARG A 89 -14.75 -2.83 11.78
CA ARG A 89 -15.99 -2.91 12.57
C ARG A 89 -16.35 -4.32 13.02
N SER A 90 -15.87 -5.38 12.34
CA SER A 90 -16.20 -6.76 12.68
C SER A 90 -15.10 -7.50 13.44
N ARG A 91 -13.98 -6.85 13.80
CA ARG A 91 -13.14 -7.39 14.87
C ARG A 91 -13.90 -7.18 16.18
N LYS A 92 -14.72 -8.16 16.56
CA LYS A 92 -14.93 -8.45 17.99
C LYS A 92 -13.53 -8.51 18.57
N LEU A 93 -13.16 -7.51 19.36
CA LEU A 93 -12.03 -7.65 20.28
C LEU A 93 -12.42 -8.83 21.17
N SER A 94 -11.93 -10.02 20.82
CA SER A 94 -12.19 -11.27 21.54
C SER A 94 -11.31 -11.28 22.79
N GLY A 95 -11.58 -10.35 23.69
CA GLY A 95 -10.96 -10.27 25.00
C GLY A 95 -11.96 -9.64 25.95
N PRO A 96 -11.97 -10.02 27.24
CA PRO A 96 -12.81 -9.36 28.23
C PRO A 96 -12.45 -7.88 28.21
N SER A 97 -13.43 -7.02 27.91
CA SER A 97 -13.27 -5.58 28.08
C SER A 97 -13.07 -5.34 29.56
N LYS A 98 -11.82 -5.12 30.00
CA LYS A 98 -11.58 -4.57 31.33
C LYS A 98 -12.37 -3.28 31.42
N ASN A 99 -13.15 -3.14 32.48
CA ASN A 99 -13.89 -1.90 32.72
C ASN A 99 -12.87 -0.75 32.77
N PHE A 100 -13.21 0.42 32.24
CA PHE A 100 -12.29 1.56 32.17
C PHE A 100 -11.64 1.88 33.53
N GLU A 101 -12.42 1.69 34.60
CA GLU A 101 -11.97 1.81 35.98
C GLU A 101 -10.90 0.78 36.37
N GLU A 102 -11.03 -0.48 35.94
CA GLU A 102 -10.01 -1.51 36.20
C GLU A 102 -8.70 -1.20 35.48
N LEU A 103 -8.77 -0.59 34.29
CA LEU A 103 -7.60 -0.16 33.53
C LEU A 103 -6.87 0.98 34.26
N ILE A 104 -7.62 1.98 34.74
CA ILE A 104 -7.07 3.11 35.52
C ILE A 104 -6.43 2.59 36.81
N GLN A 105 -7.10 1.66 37.51
CA GLN A 105 -6.59 1.08 38.75
C GLN A 105 -5.30 0.28 38.51
N SER A 106 -5.24 -0.52 37.43
CA SER A 106 -4.04 -1.26 37.03
C SER A 106 -2.86 -0.35 36.71
N LEU A 107 -3.10 0.77 36.03
CA LEU A 107 -2.05 1.74 35.68
C LEU A 107 -1.53 2.50 36.90
N ARG A 108 -2.42 2.83 37.85
CA ARG A 108 -2.03 3.42 39.14
C ARG A 108 -1.13 2.47 39.93
N ASN A 109 -1.49 1.18 39.99
CA ASN A 109 -0.71 0.17 40.72
C ASN A 109 0.66 -0.12 40.09
N GLN A 110 0.81 0.03 38.77
CA GLN A 110 2.11 -0.12 38.10
C GLN A 110 3.10 1.01 38.43
N LYS A 111 2.61 2.24 38.63
CA LYS A 111 3.47 3.39 38.97
C LYS A 111 4.04 3.35 40.39
N VAL A 112 3.50 2.51 41.28
CA VAL A 112 3.95 2.40 42.68
C VAL A 112 5.12 1.41 42.84
N LYS A 113 5.40 0.56 41.84
CA LYS A 113 6.49 -0.43 41.87
C LYS A 113 7.82 0.08 41.29
N ILE A 114 8.14 1.35 41.50
CA ILE A 114 9.49 1.89 41.22
C ILE A 114 10.04 2.40 42.55
N THR A 115 10.56 1.50 43.37
CA THR A 115 11.45 1.79 44.50
C THR A 115 12.37 0.60 44.68
#